data_AF-A0A7H8KZQ4-F1
#
_entry.id   AF-A0A7H8KZQ4-F1
#
_cell.length_a   1.000
_cell.length_b   1.000
_cell.length_c   1.000
_cell.angle_alpha   90.00
_cell.angle_beta   90.00
_cell.angle_gamma   90.00
#
_symmetry.space_group_name_H-M   'P 1'
#
loop_
_entity.id
_entity.type
_entity.pdbx_description
1 polymer ?
#
loop_
_entity_poly.entity_id
_entity_poly.type
_entity_poly.pdbx_seq_one_letter_code
_entity_poly.pdbx_strand_id
1 'polypeptide(L)'
;MRLERCRLRIEPPREPRRSRCVGGGPVSFGELVDRFGEFPLLQFTGDSKETLALDGQSEADGWARLTWDGLTALQEYAAAAVLGEAGGDFKQWCEHTPPGCHRFPPRKAVRGESRTVASHGKWKRQRMLPVPAAVDASCRAFMGAHLRIGGGGTAPRVHYLDDCSGSGRIYVGYIGLHLTNTRTN
;
A
#
# COMPACT_ATOMS: atom_id res chain seq x y z
N MET A 1 14.12 28.97 -61.39
CA MET A 1 13.02 28.60 -60.48
C MET A 1 13.55 27.65 -59.42
N ARG A 2 13.81 28.14 -58.20
CA ARG A 2 14.26 27.33 -57.06
C ARG A 2 13.15 27.40 -56.02
N LEU A 3 12.41 26.30 -55.84
CA LEU A 3 11.34 26.18 -54.86
C LEU A 3 11.99 25.99 -53.47
N GLU A 4 11.93 27.01 -52.63
CA GLU A 4 12.32 26.91 -51.23
C GLU A 4 11.23 26.15 -50.45
N ARG A 5 11.62 24.99 -49.90
CA ARG A 5 10.77 24.19 -49.01
C ARG A 5 10.58 24.93 -47.69
N CYS A 6 9.38 25.43 -47.47
CA CYS A 6 8.90 25.91 -46.17
C CYS A 6 8.95 24.75 -45.15
N ARG A 7 9.93 24.78 -44.24
CA ARG A 7 9.99 23.87 -43.08
C ARG A 7 8.99 24.36 -42.05
N LEU A 8 7.78 23.79 -42.05
CA LEU A 8 6.87 23.86 -40.91
C LEU A 8 7.57 23.26 -39.68
N ARG A 9 7.87 24.10 -38.69
CA ARG A 9 8.26 23.66 -37.36
C ARG A 9 7.03 23.03 -36.72
N ILE A 10 7.00 21.72 -36.64
CA ILE A 10 6.03 21.01 -35.81
C ILE A 10 6.59 21.09 -34.38
N GLU A 11 5.98 21.95 -33.57
CA GLU A 11 6.25 22.00 -32.12
C GLU A 11 5.84 20.66 -31.49
N PRO A 12 6.65 20.08 -30.58
CA PRO A 12 6.28 18.84 -29.92
C PRO A 12 5.03 19.05 -29.05
N PRO A 13 4.15 18.04 -28.92
CA PRO A 13 2.96 18.15 -28.09
C PRO A 13 3.38 18.39 -26.64
N ARG A 14 2.83 19.46 -26.04
CA ARG A 14 3.02 19.76 -24.61
C ARG A 14 2.49 18.59 -23.79
N GLU A 15 3.34 18.00 -22.97
CA GLU A 15 2.92 17.00 -21.98
C GLU A 15 1.74 17.55 -21.16
N PRO A 16 0.70 16.73 -20.92
CA PRO A 16 -0.38 17.16 -20.06
C PRO A 16 0.21 17.45 -18.68
N ARG A 17 0.12 18.71 -18.25
CA ARG A 17 0.41 19.08 -16.87
C ARG A 17 -0.49 18.23 -15.99
N ARG A 18 0.08 17.23 -15.34
CA ARG A 18 -0.62 16.42 -14.34
C ARG A 18 -1.26 17.38 -13.36
N SER A 19 -2.58 17.32 -13.27
CA SER A 19 -3.33 17.96 -12.21
C SER A 19 -2.72 17.48 -10.90
N ARG A 20 -2.02 18.38 -10.20
CA ARG A 20 -1.70 18.17 -8.81
C ARG A 20 -3.04 18.24 -8.09
N CYS A 21 -3.62 17.08 -7.77
CA CYS A 21 -4.72 17.05 -6.82
C CYS A 21 -4.18 17.59 -5.50
N VAL A 22 -4.49 18.86 -5.22
CA VAL A 22 -4.24 19.52 -3.94
C VAL A 22 -5.30 18.98 -2.98
N GLY A 23 -5.01 17.83 -2.41
CA GLY A 23 -5.60 17.33 -1.18
C GLY A 23 -4.46 16.74 -0.40
N GLY A 24 -4.10 17.33 0.74
CA GLY A 24 -3.06 16.76 1.61
C GLY A 24 -3.39 15.31 1.97
N GLY A 25 -2.37 14.53 2.33
CA GLY A 25 -2.61 13.24 2.98
C GLY A 25 -3.42 13.42 4.26
N PRO A 26 -4.15 12.38 4.70
CA PRO A 26 -4.95 12.43 5.92
C PRO A 26 -4.06 12.73 7.13
N VAL A 27 -4.59 13.49 8.07
CA VAL A 27 -3.90 13.86 9.32
C VAL A 27 -4.31 12.99 10.50
N SER A 28 -5.26 12.07 10.29
CA SER A 28 -5.70 11.07 11.27
C SER A 28 -6.01 9.74 10.59
N PHE A 29 -6.06 8.67 11.37
CA PHE A 29 -6.49 7.35 10.91
C PHE A 29 -7.99 7.30 10.63
N GLY A 30 -8.81 8.09 11.34
CA GLY A 30 -10.23 8.28 10.96
C GLY A 30 -10.40 8.83 9.56
N GLU A 31 -9.70 9.92 9.23
CA GLU A 31 -9.75 10.50 7.88
C GLU A 31 -9.19 9.51 6.84
N LEU A 32 -8.15 8.76 7.19
CA LEU A 32 -7.58 7.73 6.32
C LEU A 32 -8.60 6.64 5.96
N VAL A 33 -9.39 6.18 6.93
CA VAL A 33 -10.44 5.17 6.69
C VAL A 33 -11.54 5.72 5.79
N ASP A 34 -12.01 6.94 6.07
CA ASP A 34 -13.05 7.60 5.27
C ASP A 34 -12.63 7.78 3.81
N ARG A 35 -11.35 8.08 3.60
CA ARG A 35 -10.75 8.32 2.28
C ARG A 35 -10.18 7.08 1.62
N PHE A 36 -10.26 5.91 2.26
CA PHE A 36 -9.69 4.68 1.70
C PHE A 36 -10.29 4.33 0.32
N GLY A 37 -11.55 4.71 0.08
CA GLY A 37 -12.23 4.53 -1.22
C GLY A 37 -11.60 5.31 -2.38
N GLU A 38 -10.65 6.23 -2.13
CA GLU A 38 -9.88 6.92 -3.17
C GLU A 38 -8.93 5.97 -3.92
N PHE A 39 -8.65 4.78 -3.38
CA PHE A 39 -7.77 3.78 -3.99
C PHE A 39 -8.57 2.70 -4.72
N PRO A 40 -8.78 2.79 -6.05
CA PRO A 40 -9.68 1.88 -6.77
C PRO A 40 -9.19 0.43 -6.85
N LEU A 41 -7.89 0.18 -6.65
CA LEU A 41 -7.30 -1.17 -6.69
C LEU A 41 -6.99 -1.71 -5.29
N LEU A 42 -7.17 -0.90 -4.24
CA LEU A 42 -7.08 -1.35 -2.86
C LEU A 42 -8.48 -1.59 -2.29
N GLN A 43 -8.60 -2.58 -1.42
CA GLN A 43 -9.83 -2.81 -0.67
C GLN A 43 -9.51 -3.02 0.80
N PHE A 44 -10.07 -2.15 1.65
CA PHE A 44 -9.99 -2.32 3.09
C PHE A 44 -10.95 -3.43 3.52
N THR A 45 -10.42 -4.41 4.22
CA THR A 45 -11.16 -5.59 4.68
C THR A 45 -11.03 -5.79 6.19
N GLY A 46 -10.12 -5.05 6.84
CA GLY A 46 -9.88 -5.11 8.28
C GLY A 46 -10.97 -4.43 9.13
N ASP A 47 -10.78 -4.51 10.45
CA ASP A 47 -11.61 -3.80 11.42
C ASP A 47 -11.16 -2.34 11.53
N SER A 48 -12.04 -1.40 11.19
CA SER A 48 -11.77 0.03 11.29
C SER A 48 -11.54 0.49 12.73
N LYS A 49 -12.06 -0.21 13.74
CA LYS A 49 -11.85 0.14 15.15
C LYS A 49 -10.37 0.08 15.54
N GLU A 50 -9.65 -0.92 15.04
CA GLU A 50 -8.20 -1.06 15.29
C GLU A 50 -7.42 0.09 14.65
N THR A 51 -7.83 0.52 13.46
CA THR A 51 -7.27 1.67 12.76
C THR A 51 -7.53 2.96 13.53
N LEU A 52 -8.78 3.19 13.96
CA LEU A 52 -9.19 4.38 14.73
C LEU A 52 -8.52 4.47 16.10
N ALA A 53 -8.23 3.34 16.75
CA ALA A 53 -7.53 3.33 18.02
C ALA A 53 -6.11 3.94 17.95
N LEU A 54 -5.54 4.05 16.75
CA LEU A 54 -4.25 4.69 16.53
C LEU A 54 -4.29 6.22 16.70
N ASP A 55 -5.46 6.86 16.58
CA ASP A 55 -5.60 8.30 16.75
C ASP A 55 -5.32 8.77 18.19
N GLY A 56 -5.39 7.87 19.17
CA GLY A 56 -5.01 8.14 20.55
C GLY A 56 -3.50 8.17 20.82
N GLN A 57 -2.66 7.91 19.80
CA GLN A 57 -1.21 7.79 19.95
C GLN A 57 -0.51 9.13 19.72
N SER A 58 0.59 9.39 20.42
CA SER A 58 1.32 10.67 20.33
C SER A 58 1.88 10.96 18.93
N GLU A 59 2.13 9.92 18.12
CA GLU A 59 2.66 10.05 16.76
C GLU A 59 1.61 9.78 15.67
N ALA A 60 0.32 9.81 16.01
CA ALA A 60 -0.77 9.43 15.11
C ALA A 60 -0.74 10.16 13.77
N ASP A 61 -0.56 11.49 13.76
CA ASP A 61 -0.50 12.31 12.52
C ASP A 61 0.63 11.87 11.59
N GLY A 62 1.84 11.68 12.13
CA GLY A 62 2.99 11.21 11.36
C GLY A 62 2.79 9.79 10.82
N TRP A 63 2.15 8.92 11.60
CA TRP A 63 1.82 7.57 11.18
C TRP A 63 0.70 7.53 10.14
N ALA A 64 -0.32 8.38 10.25
CA ALA A 64 -1.39 8.48 9.27
C ALA A 64 -0.84 8.91 7.90
N ARG A 65 0.00 9.96 7.87
CA ARG A 65 0.66 10.42 6.64
C ARG A 65 1.55 9.34 6.01
N LEU A 66 2.39 8.69 6.81
CA LEU A 66 3.25 7.61 6.30
C LEU A 66 2.44 6.39 5.82
N THR A 67 1.30 6.11 6.46
CA THR A 67 0.39 5.05 6.02
C THR A 67 -0.20 5.42 4.67
N TRP A 68 -0.66 6.65 4.49
CA TRP A 68 -1.20 7.15 3.23
C TRP A 68 -0.17 7.10 2.09
N ASP A 69 1.07 7.48 2.36
CA ASP A 69 2.18 7.36 1.41
C ASP A 69 2.39 5.89 0.98
N GLY A 70 2.32 4.96 1.94
CA GLY A 70 2.39 3.53 1.69
C GLY A 70 1.23 2.99 0.86
N LEU A 71 0.00 3.41 1.15
CA LEU A 71 -1.20 3.04 0.38
C LEU A 71 -1.15 3.61 -1.03
N THR A 72 -0.70 4.85 -1.20
CA THR A 72 -0.53 5.47 -2.52
C THR A 72 0.48 4.69 -3.36
N ALA A 73 1.63 4.34 -2.79
CA ALA A 73 2.61 3.50 -3.47
C ALA A 73 2.06 2.09 -3.80
N LEU A 74 1.28 1.48 -2.90
CA LEU A 74 0.62 0.19 -3.14
C LEU A 74 -0.40 0.27 -4.28
N GLN A 75 -1.17 1.35 -4.38
CA GLN A 75 -2.13 1.58 -5.46
C GLN A 75 -1.43 1.68 -6.82
N GLU A 76 -0.31 2.41 -6.89
CA GLU A 76 0.47 2.53 -8.12
C GLU A 76 1.16 1.22 -8.51
N TYR A 77 1.70 0.51 -7.52
CA TYR A 77 2.20 -0.85 -7.70
C TYR A 77 1.12 -1.79 -8.23
N ALA A 78 -0.08 -1.77 -7.65
CA ALA A 78 -1.20 -2.61 -8.09
C ALA A 78 -1.57 -2.32 -9.54
N ALA A 79 -1.58 -1.04 -9.95
CA ALA A 79 -1.84 -0.65 -11.33
C ALA A 79 -0.79 -1.22 -12.29
N ALA A 80 0.49 -1.18 -11.93
CA ALA A 80 1.55 -1.80 -12.72
C ALA A 80 1.48 -3.33 -12.69
N ALA A 81 1.14 -3.94 -11.55
CA ALA A 81 1.10 -5.38 -11.37
C ALA A 81 -0.02 -6.02 -12.19
N VAL A 82 -1.20 -5.40 -12.25
CA VAL A 82 -2.32 -5.84 -13.10
C VAL A 82 -1.96 -5.83 -14.59
N LEU A 83 -1.08 -4.93 -15.02
CA LEU A 83 -0.56 -4.87 -16.40
C LEU A 83 0.66 -5.77 -16.63
N GLY A 84 1.19 -6.43 -15.60
CA GLY A 84 2.42 -7.22 -15.67
C GLY A 84 3.70 -6.38 -15.72
N GLU A 85 3.64 -5.08 -15.42
CA GLU A 85 4.74 -4.12 -15.54
C GLU A 85 5.49 -3.88 -14.21
N ALA A 86 4.99 -4.39 -13.08
CA ALA A 86 5.59 -4.16 -11.76
C ALA A 86 7.00 -4.78 -11.59
N GLY A 87 7.32 -5.83 -12.35
CA GLY A 87 8.65 -6.44 -12.36
C GLY A 87 9.08 -7.16 -11.07
N GLY A 88 8.16 -7.44 -10.15
CA GLY A 88 8.43 -8.14 -8.89
C GLY A 88 7.40 -7.86 -7.80
N ASP A 89 7.76 -8.16 -6.55
CA ASP A 89 6.93 -7.84 -5.39
C ASP A 89 6.98 -6.35 -5.01
N PHE A 90 6.04 -5.91 -4.15
CA PHE A 90 5.98 -4.52 -3.71
C PHE A 90 7.29 -3.99 -3.10
N LYS A 91 8.08 -4.83 -2.42
CA LYS A 91 9.38 -4.39 -1.90
C LYS A 91 10.34 -4.07 -3.04
N GLN A 92 10.39 -4.91 -4.08
CA GLN A 92 11.19 -4.63 -5.28
C GLN A 92 10.72 -3.36 -6.00
N TRP A 93 9.40 -3.12 -6.05
CA TRP A 93 8.82 -1.88 -6.55
C TRP A 93 9.31 -0.66 -5.76
N CYS A 94 9.35 -0.74 -4.43
CA CYS A 94 9.92 0.33 -3.62
C CYS A 94 11.42 0.53 -3.89
N GLU A 95 12.18 -0.55 -4.13
CA GLU A 95 13.63 -0.49 -4.43
C GLU A 95 13.90 0.20 -5.78
N HIS A 96 12.99 0.07 -6.74
CA HIS A 96 13.13 0.54 -8.12
C HIS A 96 11.95 1.42 -8.56
N THR A 97 11.46 2.28 -7.67
CA THR A 97 10.25 3.08 -7.93
C THR A 97 10.39 3.91 -9.21
N PRO A 98 9.50 3.72 -10.21
CA PRO A 98 9.58 4.44 -11.47
C PRO A 98 9.51 5.96 -11.29
N PRO A 99 10.12 6.76 -12.18
CA PRO A 99 9.99 8.21 -12.17
C PRO A 99 8.52 8.65 -12.19
N GLY A 100 8.14 9.57 -11.29
CA GLY A 100 6.77 10.07 -11.19
C GLY A 100 5.82 9.23 -10.33
N CYS A 101 6.25 8.07 -9.83
CA CYS A 101 5.52 7.29 -8.83
C CYS A 101 5.90 7.71 -7.39
N HIS A 102 5.01 7.44 -6.45
CA HIS A 102 5.16 7.68 -5.03
C HIS A 102 6.22 6.75 -4.42
N ARG A 103 7.19 7.34 -3.73
CA ARG A 103 8.29 6.58 -3.11
C ARG A 103 7.93 6.19 -1.69
N PHE A 104 7.90 4.89 -1.43
CA PHE A 104 7.84 4.34 -0.07
C PHE A 104 9.19 3.73 0.33
N PRO A 105 9.68 3.92 1.57
CA PRO A 105 10.99 3.40 1.96
C PRO A 105 11.05 1.86 1.88
N PRO A 106 11.96 1.26 1.07
CA PRO A 106 12.03 -0.20 0.90
C PRO A 106 12.24 -0.97 2.20
N ARG A 107 12.95 -0.37 3.15
CA ARG A 107 13.20 -0.94 4.49
C ARG A 107 11.94 -1.09 5.34
N LYS A 108 10.88 -0.35 5.01
CA LYS A 108 9.58 -0.42 5.68
C LYS A 108 8.62 -1.39 4.99
N ALA A 109 8.89 -1.81 3.75
CA ALA A 109 8.14 -2.84 3.03
C ALA A 109 8.70 -4.23 3.35
N VAL A 110 7.89 -5.10 3.94
CA VAL A 110 8.27 -6.46 4.33
C VAL A 110 7.53 -7.45 3.44
N ARG A 111 8.29 -8.28 2.70
CA ARG A 111 7.76 -9.29 1.76
C ARG A 111 6.91 -10.36 2.44
N GLY A 112 7.26 -10.70 3.67
CA GLY A 112 6.60 -11.77 4.41
C GLY A 112 7.06 -11.80 5.86
N GLU A 113 6.20 -12.36 6.71
CA GLU A 113 6.54 -12.64 8.10
C GLU A 113 7.69 -13.65 8.19
N SER A 114 8.44 -13.61 9.29
CA SER A 114 9.52 -14.56 9.52
C SER A 114 9.01 -16.01 9.51
N ARG A 115 9.85 -16.96 9.07
CA ARG A 115 9.51 -18.40 9.03
C ARG A 115 8.99 -18.91 10.38
N THR A 116 9.52 -18.38 11.48
CA THR A 116 9.10 -18.69 12.86
C THR A 116 7.68 -18.23 13.18
N VAL A 117 7.27 -17.06 12.66
CA VAL A 117 5.91 -16.54 12.79
C VAL A 117 4.91 -17.33 11.94
N ALA A 118 5.34 -17.74 10.74
CA ALA A 118 4.52 -18.54 9.84
C ALA A 118 4.28 -19.98 10.35
N SER A 119 5.23 -20.56 11.09
CA SER A 119 5.11 -21.93 11.64
C SER A 119 4.41 -22.01 13.01
N HIS A 120 4.32 -20.91 13.75
CA HIS A 120 3.62 -20.87 15.04
C HIS A 120 2.12 -20.66 14.88
N GLY A 121 1.31 -21.66 15.22
CA GLY A 121 -0.14 -21.64 15.01
C GLY A 121 -0.88 -20.43 15.62
N LYS A 122 -0.46 -19.93 16.79
CA LYS A 122 -1.04 -18.74 17.42
C LYS A 122 -0.74 -17.47 16.61
N TRP A 123 0.51 -17.28 16.19
CA TRP A 123 0.92 -16.10 15.45
C TRP A 123 0.42 -16.12 14.02
N LYS A 124 0.43 -17.29 13.36
CA LYS A 124 -0.19 -17.49 12.05
C LYS A 124 -1.66 -17.08 12.06
N ARG A 125 -2.44 -17.47 13.09
CA ARG A 125 -3.86 -17.08 13.22
C ARG A 125 -4.08 -15.57 13.27
N GLN A 126 -3.18 -14.81 13.89
CA GLN A 126 -3.32 -13.34 13.92
C GLN A 126 -3.10 -12.69 12.55
N ARG A 127 -2.39 -13.36 11.63
CA ARG A 127 -2.24 -12.93 10.24
C ARG A 127 -3.24 -13.58 9.28
N MET A 128 -4.19 -14.37 9.79
CA MET A 128 -5.35 -14.81 9.03
C MET A 128 -6.38 -13.67 9.06
N LEU A 129 -6.24 -12.76 8.11
CA LEU A 129 -7.01 -11.53 8.06
C LEU A 129 -8.18 -11.66 7.09
N PRO A 130 -9.28 -10.92 7.33
CA PRO A 130 -10.48 -10.98 6.51
C PRO A 130 -10.19 -10.68 5.04
N VAL A 131 -10.85 -11.42 4.15
CA VAL A 131 -10.89 -11.18 2.70
C VAL A 131 -12.28 -11.55 2.16
N PRO A 132 -12.70 -11.05 0.99
CA PRO A 132 -13.97 -11.47 0.38
C PRO A 132 -13.99 -12.97 0.08
N ALA A 133 -15.17 -13.58 0.13
CA ALA A 133 -15.37 -15.01 -0.18
C ALA A 133 -14.92 -15.40 -1.61
N ALA A 134 -14.92 -14.42 -2.53
CA ALA A 134 -14.44 -14.60 -3.90
C ALA A 134 -12.92 -14.83 -3.98
N VAL A 135 -12.16 -14.39 -2.97
CA VAL A 135 -10.70 -14.59 -2.88
C VAL A 135 -10.41 -15.92 -2.19
N ASP A 136 -11.04 -16.16 -1.03
CA ASP A 136 -10.95 -17.43 -0.29
C ASP A 136 -12.30 -17.75 0.35
N ALA A 137 -12.81 -18.96 0.14
CA ALA A 137 -14.12 -19.38 0.63
C ALA A 137 -14.23 -19.35 2.17
N SER A 138 -13.12 -19.42 2.90
CA SER A 138 -13.08 -19.27 4.36
C SER A 138 -13.21 -17.81 4.83
N CYS A 139 -13.24 -16.85 3.90
CA CYS A 139 -13.23 -15.40 4.13
C CYS A 139 -11.99 -14.92 4.90
N ARG A 140 -10.91 -15.71 4.95
CA ARG A 140 -9.66 -15.33 5.61
C ARG A 140 -8.46 -15.77 4.78
N ALA A 141 -7.47 -14.89 4.65
CA ALA A 141 -6.22 -15.19 3.97
C ALA A 141 -5.02 -14.86 4.88
N PHE A 142 -3.92 -15.57 4.66
CA PHE A 142 -2.67 -15.30 5.37
C PHE A 142 -1.97 -14.06 4.76
N MET A 143 -1.89 -12.98 5.52
CA MET A 143 -1.23 -11.73 5.10
C MET A 143 0.12 -11.57 5.81
N GLY A 144 1.14 -12.21 5.25
CA GLY A 144 2.52 -12.09 5.75
C GLY A 144 3.19 -10.78 5.34
N ALA A 145 2.84 -10.25 4.17
CA ALA A 145 3.39 -8.99 3.68
C ALA A 145 2.83 -7.82 4.49
N HIS A 146 3.70 -6.87 4.86
CA HIS A 146 3.28 -5.72 5.65
C HIS A 146 4.19 -4.50 5.55
N LEU A 147 3.63 -3.34 5.87
CA LEU A 147 4.36 -2.08 5.98
C LEU A 147 4.66 -1.75 7.45
N ARG A 148 5.82 -1.13 7.71
CA ARG A 148 6.22 -0.62 9.04
C ARG A 148 6.02 0.88 9.13
N ILE A 149 5.00 1.28 9.87
CA ILE A 149 4.63 2.69 10.04
C ILE A 149 5.21 3.20 11.35
N GLY A 150 6.37 3.85 11.27
CA GLY A 150 7.15 4.30 12.44
C GLY A 150 8.34 3.39 12.79
N GLY A 151 8.93 3.64 13.96
CA GLY A 151 10.05 2.88 14.53
C GLY A 151 9.69 2.37 15.94
N GLY A 152 10.29 1.25 16.35
CA GLY A 152 10.04 0.64 17.66
C GLY A 152 9.05 -0.54 17.65
N GLY A 153 8.86 -1.14 18.82
CA GLY A 153 8.03 -2.35 19.01
C GLY A 153 6.52 -2.11 18.93
N THR A 154 6.08 -0.87 19.14
CA THR A 154 4.65 -0.46 19.14
C THR A 154 4.21 0.21 17.84
N ALA A 155 5.14 0.45 16.92
CA ALA A 155 4.86 1.09 15.65
C ALA A 155 3.80 0.32 14.83
N PRO A 156 2.76 1.00 14.29
CA PRO A 156 1.71 0.36 13.52
C PRO A 156 2.21 -0.45 12.32
N ARG A 157 1.40 -1.43 11.95
CA ARG A 157 1.60 -2.30 10.80
C ARG A 157 0.39 -2.27 9.89
N VAL A 158 0.66 -2.22 8.59
CA VAL A 158 -0.34 -2.40 7.53
C VAL A 158 -0.11 -3.77 6.94
N HIS A 159 -0.98 -4.74 7.23
CA HIS A 159 -0.92 -6.06 6.60
C HIS A 159 -1.80 -6.09 5.36
N TYR A 160 -1.28 -6.69 4.30
CA TYR A 160 -1.99 -6.77 3.03
C TYR A 160 -1.77 -8.11 2.33
N LEU A 161 -2.71 -8.46 1.46
CA LEU A 161 -2.62 -9.54 0.48
C LEU A 161 -2.53 -8.91 -0.90
N ASP A 162 -1.49 -9.23 -1.64
CA ASP A 162 -1.40 -8.94 -3.06
C ASP A 162 -2.11 -10.05 -3.85
N ASP A 163 -3.23 -9.71 -4.48
CA ASP A 163 -4.02 -10.57 -5.34
C ASP A 163 -4.22 -9.93 -6.73
N CYS A 164 -3.21 -9.18 -7.21
CA CYS A 164 -3.28 -8.51 -8.51
C CYS A 164 -3.37 -9.48 -9.69
N SER A 165 -2.86 -10.71 -9.56
CA SER A 165 -2.96 -11.75 -10.59
C SER A 165 -4.28 -12.54 -10.55
N GLY A 166 -5.01 -12.48 -9.43
CA GLY A 166 -6.31 -13.12 -9.24
C GLY A 166 -7.45 -12.12 -9.47
N SER A 167 -7.86 -11.43 -8.41
CA SER A 167 -8.93 -10.42 -8.45
C SER A 167 -8.54 -9.07 -9.07
N GLY A 168 -7.24 -8.85 -9.32
CA GLY A 168 -6.74 -7.56 -9.80
C GLY A 168 -6.66 -6.50 -8.70
N ARG A 169 -6.63 -6.91 -7.43
CA ARG A 169 -6.71 -6.02 -6.27
C ARG A 169 -5.70 -6.39 -5.20
N ILE A 170 -5.43 -5.43 -4.32
CA ILE A 170 -4.73 -5.66 -3.05
C ILE A 170 -5.71 -5.48 -1.91
N TYR A 171 -5.76 -6.46 -1.01
CA TYR A 171 -6.62 -6.43 0.16
C TYR A 171 -5.82 -6.00 1.38
N VAL A 172 -6.22 -4.89 2.01
CA VAL A 172 -5.63 -4.42 3.26
C VAL A 172 -6.48 -4.95 4.42
N GLY A 173 -5.99 -6.00 5.07
CA GLY A 173 -6.73 -6.73 6.09
C GLY A 173 -6.51 -6.24 7.51
N TYR A 174 -5.51 -5.37 7.74
CA TYR A 174 -5.26 -4.81 9.07
C TYR A 174 -4.40 -3.54 8.96
N ILE A 175 -4.82 -2.49 9.66
CA ILE A 175 -4.03 -1.30 9.98
C ILE A 175 -4.19 -1.11 11.48
N GLY A 176 -3.11 -1.26 12.24
CA GLY A 176 -3.20 -1.21 13.69
C GLY A 176 -1.84 -1.35 14.34
N LEU A 177 -1.81 -1.34 15.68
CA LEU A 177 -0.59 -1.54 16.44
C LEU A 177 0.04 -2.91 16.12
N HIS A 178 1.30 -3.06 16.49
CA HIS A 178 2.05 -4.28 16.25
C HIS A 178 1.34 -5.51 16.87
N LEU A 179 0.96 -6.50 16.04
CA LEU A 179 0.42 -7.78 16.51
C LEU A 179 1.48 -8.57 17.29
N THR A 180 1.10 -9.29 18.35
CA THR A 180 2.05 -10.04 19.19
C THR A 180 2.98 -10.96 18.38
N ASN A 181 4.26 -10.94 18.70
CA ASN A 181 5.30 -11.82 18.16
C ASN A 181 6.30 -12.22 19.27
N THR A 182 7.39 -12.92 18.92
CA THR A 182 8.47 -13.31 19.87
C THR A 182 9.02 -12.19 20.76
N ARG A 183 8.77 -10.92 20.45
CA ARG A 183 9.33 -9.74 21.13
C ARG A 183 8.28 -8.84 21.79
N THR A 184 7.00 -9.16 21.68
CA THR A 184 5.91 -8.39 22.29
C THR A 184 5.02 -9.37 23.04
N ASN A 185 5.25 -9.45 24.36
CA ASN A 185 4.50 -10.25 25.32
C ASN A 185 3.19 -9.55 25.68
#